data_AF-X0ZHF0-F1
#
_entry.id   AF-X0ZHF0-F1
#
_cell.length_a   1.000
_cell.length_b   1.000
_cell.length_c   1.000
_cell.angle_alpha   90.00
_cell.angle_beta   90.00
_cell.angle_gamma   90.00
#
_symmetry.space_group_name_H-M   'P 1'
#
loop_
_entity.id
_entity.type
_entity.pdbx_description
1 polymer ?
#
loop_
_entity_poly.entity_id
_entity_poly.type
_entity_poly.pdbx_seq_one_letter_code
_entity_poly.pdbx_strand_id
1 'polypeptide(L)'
;FSDVSQRFEIDLEDLQDVQDLDERPRLQIEDKFTMIVLRVPVDIRKEDREYSTSPIGIFTNGKDIIIIQNDVVPIRKKRLRERIRYSTTVADIIYRWFEIVNHSFETALDLVEAAINETEEVLMSEIYPSQLVWFFQLSSDAIFMETSLKANMKVLRRLKRYNVVGRLILDVDRLEELEVDLQQQVELSVIYRDLIAINNNNTILFIDKRYLVW
;
A
#
# COMPACT_ATOMS: atom_id res chain seq x y z
N PHE A 1 17.33 13.75 10.82
CA PHE A 1 16.15 14.61 10.67
C PHE A 1 16.32 16.04 11.20
N SER A 2 17.19 16.34 12.18
CA SER A 2 17.31 17.71 12.73
C SER A 2 17.58 18.80 11.67
N ASP A 3 18.54 18.57 10.76
CA ASP A 3 18.82 19.53 9.68
C ASP A 3 17.65 19.72 8.69
N VAL A 4 16.91 18.64 8.43
CA VAL A 4 15.72 18.66 7.55
C VAL A 4 14.58 19.42 8.24
N SER A 5 14.33 19.11 9.51
CA SER A 5 13.33 19.80 10.34
C SER A 5 13.57 21.31 10.35
N GLN A 6 14.79 21.76 10.64
CA GLN A 6 15.13 23.18 10.66
C GLN A 6 15.02 23.84 9.28
N ARG A 7 15.50 23.17 8.22
CA ARG A 7 15.52 23.74 6.87
C ARG A 7 14.14 23.85 6.23
N PHE A 8 13.24 22.93 6.54
CA PHE A 8 11.91 22.86 5.92
C PHE A 8 10.79 23.30 6.87
N GLU A 9 11.14 23.70 8.10
CA GLU A 9 10.21 24.11 9.17
C GLU A 9 9.12 23.06 9.44
N ILE A 10 9.53 21.80 9.52
CA ILE A 10 8.68 20.65 9.89
C ILE A 10 9.09 20.21 11.28
N ASP A 11 8.13 19.89 12.14
CA ASP A 11 8.44 19.41 13.49
C ASP A 11 9.18 18.06 13.43
N LEU A 12 10.17 17.90 14.30
CA LEU A 12 11.01 16.71 14.31
C LEU A 12 10.19 15.44 14.62
N GLU A 13 9.16 15.59 15.47
CA GLU A 13 8.23 14.54 15.85
C GLU A 13 7.45 14.02 14.63
N ASP A 14 6.90 14.91 13.78
CA ASP A 14 6.20 14.49 12.57
C ASP A 14 7.10 13.71 11.59
N LEU A 15 8.39 14.08 11.48
CA LEU A 15 9.35 13.33 10.66
C LEU A 15 9.66 11.94 11.25
N GLN A 16 9.60 11.80 12.57
CA GLN A 16 9.84 10.55 13.30
C GLN A 16 8.61 9.64 13.27
N ASP A 17 7.39 10.18 13.32
CA ASP A 17 6.13 9.43 13.23
C ASP A 17 6.11 8.51 12.00
N VAL A 18 6.59 9.00 10.85
CA VAL A 18 6.61 8.21 9.60
C VAL A 18 7.60 7.03 9.64
N GLN A 19 8.57 7.04 10.56
CA GLN A 19 9.48 5.91 10.74
C GLN A 19 8.84 4.76 11.52
N ASP A 20 7.76 5.02 12.28
CA ASP A 20 7.02 3.98 12.97
C ASP A 20 6.30 3.09 11.96
N LEU A 21 6.60 1.79 11.95
CA LEU A 21 6.01 0.82 11.03
C LEU A 21 4.48 0.70 11.18
N ASP A 22 3.93 1.09 12.34
CA ASP A 22 2.50 1.08 12.62
C ASP A 22 1.77 2.38 12.23
N GLU A 23 2.51 3.37 11.69
CA GLU A 23 1.95 4.66 11.36
C GLU A 23 0.83 4.57 10.32
N ARG A 24 -0.27 5.30 10.57
CA ARG A 24 -1.53 5.16 9.83
C ARG A 24 -1.66 6.19 8.72
N PRO A 25 -2.26 5.85 7.57
CA PRO A 25 -2.53 6.83 6.53
C PRO A 25 -3.40 7.99 7.02
N ARG A 26 -2.90 9.21 6.84
CA ARG A 26 -3.59 10.45 7.22
C ARG A 26 -3.14 11.61 6.32
N LEU A 27 -4.01 12.62 6.26
CA LEU A 27 -3.67 13.94 5.73
C LEU A 27 -3.68 14.91 6.90
N GLN A 28 -2.57 15.60 7.10
CA GLN A 28 -2.40 16.65 8.10
C GLN A 28 -1.99 17.94 7.38
N ILE A 29 -2.75 19.00 7.63
CA ILE A 29 -2.58 20.30 6.99
C ILE A 29 -2.23 21.26 8.12
N GLU A 30 -0.95 21.62 8.21
CA GLU A 30 -0.44 22.60 9.15
C GLU A 30 -0.22 23.95 8.45
N ASP A 31 -0.01 25.00 9.25
CA ASP A 31 0.25 26.34 8.73
C ASP A 31 1.50 26.41 7.83
N LYS A 32 2.52 25.59 8.14
CA LYS A 32 3.84 25.63 7.49
C LYS A 32 4.06 24.53 6.47
N PHE A 33 3.45 23.37 6.67
CA PHE A 33 3.62 22.21 5.82
C PHE A 33 2.34 21.38 5.73
N THR A 34 2.32 20.48 4.76
CA THR A 34 1.31 19.45 4.60
C THR A 34 2.03 18.12 4.69
N MET A 35 1.49 17.22 5.51
CA MET A 35 1.94 15.83 5.61
C MET A 35 0.86 14.90 5.05
N ILE A 36 1.28 14.05 4.14
CA ILE A 36 0.47 12.97 3.57
C ILE A 36 1.15 11.67 3.95
N VAL A 37 0.48 10.85 4.76
CA VAL A 37 0.91 9.50 5.08
C VAL A 37 0.07 8.53 4.27
N LEU A 38 0.73 7.61 3.58
CA LEU A 38 0.13 6.49 2.84
C LEU A 38 0.78 5.19 3.29
N ARG A 39 0.16 4.06 2.99
CA ARG A 39 0.80 2.74 3.12
C ARG A 39 1.00 2.09 1.76
N VAL A 40 2.07 1.32 1.64
CA VAL A 40 2.38 0.49 0.46
C VAL A 40 2.63 -0.96 0.89
N PRO A 41 2.32 -1.94 0.03
CA PRO A 41 2.69 -3.33 0.30
C PRO A 41 4.21 -3.48 0.34
N VAL A 42 4.69 -4.38 1.18
CA VAL A 42 6.07 -4.88 1.08
C VAL A 42 6.16 -5.91 -0.04
N ASP A 43 7.38 -6.30 -0.41
CA ASP A 43 7.56 -7.39 -1.37
C ASP A 43 7.12 -8.72 -0.74
N ILE A 44 5.94 -9.20 -1.15
CA ILE A 44 5.35 -10.44 -0.62
C ILE A 44 6.10 -11.71 -1.01
N ARG A 45 7.14 -11.61 -1.85
CA ARG A 45 8.03 -12.73 -2.16
C ARG A 45 9.17 -12.87 -1.16
N LYS A 46 9.38 -11.88 -0.29
CA LYS A 46 10.37 -11.95 0.78
C LYS A 46 9.86 -12.87 1.89
N GLU A 47 10.55 -13.98 2.12
CA GLU A 47 10.15 -15.00 3.10
C GLU A 47 10.11 -14.46 4.54
N ASP A 48 11.14 -13.69 4.95
CA ASP A 48 11.24 -13.13 6.30
C ASP A 48 10.68 -11.69 6.38
N ARG A 49 9.40 -11.50 6.02
CA ARG A 49 8.74 -10.19 6.20
C ARG A 49 7.96 -10.16 7.52
N GLU A 50 8.24 -9.16 8.35
CA GLU A 50 7.54 -8.96 9.64
C GLU A 50 6.21 -8.18 9.50
N TYR A 51 6.04 -7.48 8.38
CA TYR A 51 4.88 -6.62 8.11
C TYR A 51 4.42 -6.79 6.66
N SER A 52 3.11 -6.69 6.43
CA SER A 52 2.52 -6.81 5.10
C SER A 52 2.54 -5.50 4.30
N THR A 53 2.57 -4.37 5.01
CA THR A 53 2.58 -3.03 4.43
C THR A 53 3.48 -2.12 5.26
N SER A 54 4.03 -1.07 4.66
CA SER A 54 4.86 -0.07 5.34
C SER A 54 4.37 1.35 5.03
N PRO A 55 4.57 2.32 5.95
CA PRO A 55 4.20 3.70 5.72
C PRO A 55 5.17 4.41 4.76
N ILE A 56 4.63 5.39 4.05
CA ILE A 56 5.35 6.41 3.30
C ILE A 56 4.82 7.76 3.75
N GLY A 57 5.72 8.65 4.13
CA GLY A 57 5.39 10.05 4.43
C GLY A 57 5.85 10.96 3.32
N ILE A 58 4.95 11.85 2.90
CA ILE A 58 5.20 12.90 1.93
C ILE A 58 4.94 14.23 2.64
N PHE A 59 5.97 15.06 2.73
CA PHE A 59 5.90 16.37 3.37
C PHE A 59 6.15 17.46 2.35
N THR A 60 5.40 18.54 2.41
CA THR A 60 5.63 19.69 1.54
C THR A 60 5.20 21.02 2.16
N ASN A 61 5.93 22.09 1.87
CA ASN A 61 5.56 23.48 2.14
C ASN A 61 4.99 24.20 0.88
N GLY A 62 4.67 23.42 -0.16
CA GLY A 62 4.24 23.87 -1.49
C GLY A 62 5.36 24.26 -2.47
N LYS A 63 6.60 24.41 -1.99
CA LYS A 63 7.80 24.68 -2.83
C LYS A 63 8.73 23.48 -2.86
N ASP A 64 8.95 22.88 -1.71
CA ASP A 64 9.81 21.73 -1.50
C ASP A 64 8.98 20.49 -1.17
N ILE A 65 9.56 19.31 -1.41
CA ILE A 65 8.95 18.02 -1.07
C ILE A 65 9.98 17.07 -0.47
N ILE A 66 9.60 16.38 0.58
CA ILE A 66 10.39 15.33 1.24
C ILE A 66 9.55 14.06 1.20
N ILE A 67 10.16 12.95 0.75
CA ILE A 67 9.55 11.63 0.85
C ILE A 67 10.40 10.75 1.75
N ILE A 68 9.76 10.14 2.74
CA ILE A 68 10.35 9.19 3.67
C ILE A 68 9.68 7.84 3.42
N GLN A 69 10.48 6.81 3.19
CA GLN A 69 10.04 5.43 3.03
C GLN A 69 11.04 4.52 3.76
N ASN A 70 10.56 3.46 4.40
CA ASN A 70 11.41 2.50 5.11
C ASN A 70 12.08 1.52 4.14
N ASP A 71 11.34 1.08 3.11
CA ASP A 71 11.82 0.17 2.07
C ASP A 71 11.53 0.72 0.67
N VAL A 72 12.21 0.17 -0.33
CA VAL A 72 11.90 0.47 -1.73
C VAL A 72 10.53 -0.10 -2.08
N VAL A 73 9.61 0.77 -2.50
CA VAL A 73 8.27 0.35 -2.93
C VAL A 73 8.34 -0.69 -4.07
N PRO A 74 7.76 -1.89 -3.91
CA PRO A 74 7.77 -2.90 -4.96
C PRO A 74 6.81 -2.48 -6.08
N ILE A 75 7.36 -2.25 -7.28
CA ILE A 75 6.57 -2.02 -8.50
C ILE A 75 7.19 -2.77 -9.66
N ARG A 76 6.36 -3.39 -10.51
CA ARG A 76 6.83 -4.05 -11.74
C ARG A 76 7.29 -3.03 -12.80
N LYS A 77 6.55 -1.92 -12.95
CA LYS A 77 6.81 -0.86 -13.94
C LYS A 77 7.86 0.15 -13.43
N LYS A 78 9.16 -0.22 -13.49
CA LYS A 78 10.27 0.63 -13.01
C LYS A 78 10.30 2.05 -13.61
N ARG A 79 9.83 2.23 -14.85
CA ARG A 79 9.74 3.54 -15.54
C ARG A 79 8.90 4.58 -14.78
N LEU A 80 7.97 4.17 -13.92
CA LEU A 80 7.20 5.10 -13.10
C LEU A 80 8.09 5.92 -12.15
N ARG A 81 9.15 5.32 -11.59
CA ARG A 81 10.12 6.04 -10.77
C ARG A 81 10.93 7.05 -11.56
N GLU A 82 11.23 6.75 -12.83
CA GLU A 82 11.96 7.67 -13.70
C GLU A 82 11.13 8.93 -13.99
N ARG A 83 9.80 8.81 -14.07
CA ARG A 83 8.88 9.94 -14.27
C ARG A 83 8.96 11.00 -13.18
N ILE A 84 9.31 10.62 -11.94
CA ILE A 84 9.51 11.58 -10.84
C ILE A 84 10.62 12.58 -11.17
N ARG A 85 11.69 12.14 -11.84
CA ARG A 85 12.84 13.00 -12.17
C ARG A 85 12.50 14.08 -13.20
N TYR A 86 11.42 13.89 -13.95
CA TYR A 86 10.95 14.84 -14.97
C TYR A 86 9.81 15.73 -14.45
N SER A 87 9.38 15.56 -13.20
CA SER A 87 8.37 16.41 -12.59
C SER A 87 8.92 17.82 -12.35
N THR A 88 8.15 18.83 -12.75
CA THR A 88 8.54 20.25 -12.61
C THR A 88 7.85 20.93 -11.44
N THR A 89 6.80 20.31 -10.88
CA THR A 89 6.03 20.85 -9.76
C THR A 89 5.93 19.85 -8.61
N VAL A 90 5.72 20.35 -7.39
CA VAL A 90 5.43 19.51 -6.22
C VAL A 90 4.14 18.70 -6.43
N ALA A 91 3.11 19.31 -7.02
CA ALA A 91 1.86 18.63 -7.33
C ALA A 91 2.10 17.42 -8.24
N ASP A 92 2.91 17.57 -9.30
CA ASP A 92 3.30 16.47 -10.17
C ASP A 92 3.96 15.34 -9.41
N ILE A 93 4.89 15.66 -8.50
CA ILE A 93 5.57 14.64 -7.68
C ILE A 93 4.54 13.90 -6.81
N ILE A 94 3.59 14.60 -6.18
CA ILE A 94 2.53 13.98 -5.39
C ILE A 94 1.70 13.03 -6.24
N TYR A 95 1.27 13.45 -7.43
CA TYR A 95 0.54 12.57 -8.35
C TYR A 95 1.36 11.33 -8.74
N ARG A 96 2.66 11.49 -9.04
CA ARG A 96 3.54 10.34 -9.32
C ARG A 96 3.64 9.37 -8.15
N TRP A 97 3.64 9.87 -6.92
CA TRP A 97 3.66 8.99 -5.75
C TRP A 97 2.34 8.25 -5.56
N PHE A 98 1.20 8.89 -5.81
CA PHE A 98 -0.08 8.17 -5.86
C PHE A 98 -0.10 7.11 -6.97
N GLU A 99 0.42 7.41 -8.18
CA GLU A 99 0.59 6.40 -9.24
C GLU A 99 1.46 5.22 -8.77
N ILE A 100 2.57 5.49 -8.07
CA ILE A 100 3.45 4.44 -7.54
C ILE A 100 2.75 3.61 -6.47
N VAL A 101 1.99 4.24 -5.57
CA VAL A 101 1.21 3.56 -4.55
C VAL A 101 0.17 2.65 -5.22
N ASN A 102 -0.62 3.16 -6.15
CA ASN A 102 -1.60 2.37 -6.90
C ASN A 102 -0.95 1.16 -7.60
N HIS A 103 0.13 1.39 -8.35
CA HIS A 103 0.86 0.33 -9.05
C HIS A 103 1.56 -0.68 -8.12
N SER A 104 1.90 -0.28 -6.90
CA SER A 104 2.47 -1.20 -5.92
C SER A 104 1.43 -2.19 -5.40
N PHE A 105 0.20 -1.72 -5.16
CA PHE A 105 -0.93 -2.59 -4.85
C PHE A 105 -1.30 -3.47 -6.04
N GLU A 106 -1.37 -2.93 -7.27
CA GLU A 106 -1.59 -3.76 -8.48
C GLU A 106 -0.54 -4.89 -8.54
N THR A 107 0.74 -4.56 -8.36
CA THR A 107 1.82 -5.57 -8.38
C THR A 107 1.66 -6.61 -7.28
N ALA A 108 1.22 -6.22 -6.09
CA ALA A 108 1.02 -7.14 -4.98
C ALA A 108 -0.22 -8.03 -5.19
N LEU A 109 -1.33 -7.46 -5.67
CA LEU A 109 -2.56 -8.19 -5.96
C LEU A 109 -2.39 -9.19 -7.12
N ASP A 110 -1.61 -8.85 -8.16
CA ASP A 110 -1.22 -9.79 -9.23
C ASP A 110 -0.51 -11.04 -8.65
N LEU A 111 0.35 -10.85 -7.64
CA LEU A 111 1.06 -11.95 -6.99
C LEU A 111 0.13 -12.77 -6.07
N VAL A 112 -0.82 -12.10 -5.40
CA VAL A 112 -1.86 -12.77 -4.61
C VAL A 112 -2.73 -13.64 -5.50
N GLU A 113 -3.17 -13.12 -6.66
CA GLU A 113 -3.94 -13.88 -7.65
C GLU A 113 -3.18 -15.12 -8.12
N ALA A 114 -1.90 -14.98 -8.48
CA ALA A 114 -1.07 -16.10 -8.88
C ALA A 114 -0.98 -17.17 -7.79
N ALA A 115 -0.82 -16.76 -6.52
CA ALA A 115 -0.78 -17.69 -5.39
C ALA A 115 -2.13 -18.39 -5.15
N ILE A 116 -3.26 -17.69 -5.29
CA ILE A 116 -4.60 -18.28 -5.21
C ILE A 116 -4.76 -19.37 -6.27
N ASN A 117 -4.39 -19.09 -7.52
CA ASN A 117 -4.50 -20.06 -8.63
C ASN A 117 -3.62 -21.29 -8.40
N GLU A 118 -2.38 -21.11 -7.93
CA GLU A 118 -1.49 -22.23 -7.58
C GLU A 118 -2.09 -23.10 -6.45
N THR A 119 -2.78 -22.48 -5.50
CA THR A 119 -3.47 -23.20 -4.40
C THR A 119 -4.56 -24.13 -4.91
N GLU A 120 -5.37 -23.65 -5.85
CA GLU A 120 -6.47 -24.43 -6.42
C GLU A 120 -5.95 -25.69 -7.14
N GLU A 121 -4.81 -25.58 -7.83
CA GLU A 121 -4.16 -26.74 -8.46
C GLU A 121 -3.60 -27.71 -7.41
N VAL A 122 -2.98 -27.22 -6.35
CA VAL A 122 -2.39 -28.05 -5.28
C VAL A 122 -3.45 -28.76 -4.44
N LEU A 123 -4.62 -28.15 -4.22
CA LEU A 123 -5.75 -28.76 -3.51
C LEU A 123 -6.27 -30.06 -4.17
N MET A 124 -5.94 -30.28 -5.45
CA MET A 124 -6.18 -31.56 -6.14
C MET A 124 -5.16 -32.65 -5.76
N SER A 125 -4.18 -32.36 -4.91
CA SER A 125 -3.02 -33.20 -4.56
C SER A 125 -2.75 -33.26 -3.03
N GLU A 126 -1.50 -33.48 -2.61
CA GLU A 126 -1.10 -33.52 -1.19
C GLU A 126 -0.65 -32.15 -0.67
N ILE A 127 -1.07 -31.80 0.56
CA ILE A 127 -0.77 -30.51 1.20
C ILE A 127 0.35 -30.70 2.24
N TYR A 128 1.39 -29.88 2.15
CA TYR A 128 2.54 -29.86 3.07
C TYR A 128 2.41 -28.75 4.12
N PRO A 129 2.99 -28.90 5.33
CA PRO A 129 2.93 -27.88 6.38
C PRO A 129 3.47 -26.50 5.97
N SER A 130 4.51 -26.45 5.13
CA SER A 130 5.06 -25.19 4.60
C SER A 130 4.05 -24.41 3.76
N GLN A 131 3.18 -25.10 3.02
CA GLN A 131 2.12 -24.47 2.23
C GLN A 131 1.05 -23.84 3.13
N LEU A 132 0.72 -24.48 4.26
CA LEU A 132 -0.21 -23.91 5.25
C LEU A 132 0.32 -22.59 5.82
N VAL A 133 1.60 -22.55 6.22
CA VAL A 133 2.23 -21.32 6.73
C VAL A 133 2.17 -20.20 5.69
N TRP A 134 2.45 -20.52 4.43
CA TRP A 134 2.33 -19.57 3.32
C TRP A 134 0.89 -19.03 3.16
N PHE A 135 -0.14 -19.89 3.23
CA PHE A 135 -1.54 -19.46 3.17
C PHE A 135 -1.94 -18.54 4.31
N PHE A 136 -1.49 -18.83 5.54
CA PHE A 136 -1.73 -17.93 6.68
C PHE A 136 -1.09 -16.56 6.46
N GLN A 137 0.14 -16.53 5.96
CA GLN A 137 0.82 -15.26 5.66
C GLN A 137 0.09 -14.48 4.56
N LEU A 138 -0.34 -15.15 3.49
CA LEU A 138 -1.08 -14.54 2.39
C LEU A 138 -2.44 -13.96 2.87
N SER A 139 -3.10 -14.66 3.79
CA SER A 139 -4.36 -14.22 4.41
C SER A 139 -4.17 -12.94 5.23
N SER A 140 -3.10 -12.92 6.04
CA SER A 140 -2.71 -11.72 6.79
C SER A 140 -2.44 -10.55 5.84
N ASP A 141 -1.64 -10.80 4.81
CA ASP A 141 -1.27 -9.79 3.81
C ASP A 141 -2.50 -9.19 3.12
N ALA A 142 -3.46 -10.01 2.69
CA ALA A 142 -4.68 -9.54 2.06
C ALA A 142 -5.50 -8.61 2.96
N ILE A 143 -5.63 -8.93 4.26
CA ILE A 143 -6.33 -8.09 5.25
C ILE A 143 -5.64 -6.73 5.41
N PHE A 144 -4.31 -6.73 5.56
CA PHE A 144 -3.53 -5.50 5.72
C PHE A 144 -3.50 -4.66 4.45
N MET A 145 -3.47 -5.29 3.26
CA MET A 145 -3.58 -4.61 1.97
C MET A 145 -4.93 -3.93 1.81
N GLU A 146 -6.04 -4.64 2.03
CA GLU A 146 -7.38 -4.07 1.95
C GLU A 146 -7.55 -2.89 2.93
N THR A 147 -7.09 -3.07 4.17
CA THR A 147 -7.15 -2.02 5.20
C THR A 147 -6.35 -0.79 4.78
N SER A 148 -5.15 -0.99 4.21
CA SER A 148 -4.29 0.07 3.72
C SER A 148 -4.88 0.79 2.51
N LEU A 149 -5.42 0.06 1.54
CA LEU A 149 -6.11 0.60 0.37
C LEU A 149 -7.29 1.49 0.78
N LYS A 150 -8.13 1.01 1.70
CA LYS A 150 -9.26 1.78 2.24
C LYS A 150 -8.81 3.05 2.99
N ALA A 151 -7.69 2.98 3.71
CA ALA A 151 -7.14 4.13 4.42
C ALA A 151 -6.53 5.16 3.44
N ASN A 152 -5.74 4.70 2.47
CA ASN A 152 -5.20 5.55 1.39
C ASN A 152 -6.33 6.23 0.60
N MET A 153 -7.42 5.52 0.33
CA MET A 153 -8.61 6.07 -0.33
C MET A 153 -9.21 7.25 0.45
N LYS A 154 -9.27 7.15 1.78
CA LYS A 154 -9.74 8.27 2.63
C LYS A 154 -8.81 9.49 2.52
N VAL A 155 -7.51 9.27 2.47
CA VAL A 155 -6.50 10.33 2.30
C VAL A 155 -6.67 11.01 0.95
N LEU A 156 -6.77 10.23 -0.14
CA LEU A 156 -6.95 10.75 -1.50
C LEU A 156 -8.25 11.56 -1.64
N ARG A 157 -9.36 11.04 -1.12
CA ARG A 157 -10.66 11.75 -1.10
C ARG A 157 -10.61 13.06 -0.30
N ARG A 158 -9.84 13.09 0.79
CA ARG A 158 -9.60 14.33 1.56
C ARG A 158 -8.78 15.34 0.76
N LEU A 159 -7.69 14.91 0.13
CA LEU A 159 -6.90 15.77 -0.75
C LEU A 159 -7.75 16.35 -1.88
N LYS A 160 -8.58 15.53 -2.52
CA LYS A 160 -9.52 15.97 -3.56
C LYS A 160 -10.54 17.00 -3.06
N ARG A 161 -11.10 16.77 -1.87
CA ARG A 161 -12.07 17.70 -1.26
C ARG A 161 -11.45 19.06 -0.98
N TYR A 162 -10.23 19.08 -0.43
CA TYR A 162 -9.57 20.34 -0.10
C TYR A 162 -9.07 21.04 -1.35
N ASN A 163 -8.48 20.31 -2.31
CA ASN A 163 -7.86 20.68 -3.60
C ASN A 163 -6.88 21.86 -3.60
N VAL A 164 -7.02 22.78 -2.66
CA VAL A 164 -6.06 23.75 -2.18
C VAL A 164 -5.61 23.31 -0.79
N VAL A 165 -4.35 22.89 -0.67
CA VAL A 165 -3.78 22.37 0.59
C VAL A 165 -2.53 23.17 0.90
N GLY A 166 -2.62 24.07 1.89
CA GLY A 166 -1.58 25.05 2.15
C GLY A 166 -1.35 25.94 0.92
N ARG A 167 -0.17 25.83 0.28
CA ARG A 167 0.20 26.53 -0.96
C ARG A 167 0.05 25.69 -2.23
N LEU A 168 -0.37 24.44 -2.09
CA LEU A 168 -0.50 23.49 -3.18
C LEU A 168 -1.87 23.65 -3.84
N ILE A 169 -1.90 23.84 -5.17
CA ILE A 169 -3.12 23.77 -5.97
C ILE A 169 -3.08 22.45 -6.72
N LEU A 170 -4.05 21.59 -6.43
CA LEU A 170 -4.20 20.28 -7.04
C LEU A 170 -5.29 20.35 -8.11
N ASP A 171 -4.95 19.87 -9.30
CA ASP A 171 -5.88 19.44 -10.33
C ASP A 171 -6.75 18.30 -9.80
N VAL A 172 -8.06 18.56 -9.75
CA VAL A 172 -9.07 17.62 -9.25
C VAL A 172 -9.26 16.47 -10.24
N ASP A 173 -9.21 16.71 -11.54
CA ASP A 173 -9.45 15.68 -12.55
C ASP A 173 -8.38 14.59 -12.45
N ARG A 174 -7.13 14.99 -12.23
CA ARG A 174 -6.03 14.04 -11.97
C ARG A 174 -6.20 13.25 -10.67
N LEU A 175 -6.78 13.85 -9.63
CA LEU A 175 -7.10 13.14 -8.40
C LEU A 175 -8.26 12.16 -8.59
N GLU A 176 -9.21 12.46 -9.47
CA GLU A 176 -10.31 11.57 -9.82
C GLU A 176 -9.84 10.34 -10.58
N GLU A 177 -8.93 10.51 -11.54
CA GLU A 177 -8.29 9.37 -12.23
C GLU A 177 -7.59 8.44 -11.22
N LEU A 178 -6.80 9.02 -10.31
CA LEU A 178 -6.12 8.25 -9.24
C LEU A 178 -7.11 7.58 -8.29
N GLU A 179 -8.26 8.20 -8.03
CA GLU A 179 -9.32 7.65 -7.19
C GLU A 179 -9.97 6.44 -7.86
N VAL A 180 -10.25 6.52 -9.17
CA VAL A 180 -10.80 5.40 -9.94
C VAL A 180 -9.83 4.20 -9.89
N ASP A 181 -8.55 4.43 -10.16
CA ASP A 181 -7.54 3.37 -10.13
C ASP A 181 -7.43 2.72 -8.75
N LEU A 182 -7.39 3.54 -7.68
CA LEU A 182 -7.30 3.03 -6.31
C LEU A 182 -8.58 2.30 -5.89
N GLN A 183 -9.74 2.74 -6.37
CA GLN A 183 -11.04 2.09 -6.10
C GLN A 183 -11.10 0.70 -6.73
N GLN A 184 -10.56 0.53 -7.94
CA GLN A 184 -10.41 -0.79 -8.56
C GLN A 184 -9.53 -1.72 -7.70
N GLN A 185 -8.41 -1.22 -7.16
CA GLN A 185 -7.56 -2.03 -6.28
C GLN A 185 -8.28 -2.41 -4.98
N VAL A 186 -9.08 -1.50 -4.40
CA VAL A 186 -9.92 -1.80 -3.22
C VAL A 186 -10.88 -2.95 -3.54
N GLU A 187 -11.58 -2.89 -4.67
CA GLU A 187 -12.55 -3.91 -5.08
C GLU A 187 -11.89 -5.27 -5.31
N LEU A 188 -10.76 -5.31 -6.02
CA LEU A 188 -9.99 -6.54 -6.24
C LEU A 188 -9.47 -7.12 -4.92
N SER A 189 -8.99 -6.28 -4.00
CA SER A 189 -8.49 -6.76 -2.70
C SER A 189 -9.58 -7.46 -1.87
N VAL A 190 -10.83 -6.99 -1.96
CA VAL A 190 -11.97 -7.63 -1.30
C VAL A 190 -12.25 -8.99 -1.92
N ILE A 191 -12.27 -9.08 -3.26
CA ILE A 191 -12.49 -10.34 -3.98
C ILE A 191 -11.41 -11.37 -3.61
N TYR A 192 -10.13 -11.00 -3.68
CA TYR A 192 -9.04 -11.92 -3.37
C TYR A 192 -9.03 -12.35 -1.90
N ARG A 193 -9.32 -11.44 -0.96
CA ARG A 193 -9.48 -11.82 0.46
C ARG A 193 -10.57 -12.86 0.64
N ASP A 194 -11.71 -12.70 -0.02
CA ASP A 194 -12.83 -13.63 0.08
C ASP A 194 -12.48 -15.00 -0.53
N LEU A 195 -11.76 -15.02 -1.67
CA LEU A 195 -11.25 -16.26 -2.28
C LEU A 195 -10.23 -16.98 -1.38
N ILE A 196 -9.30 -16.25 -0.76
CA ILE A 196 -8.34 -16.82 0.20
C ILE A 196 -9.09 -17.45 1.38
N ALA A 197 -10.12 -16.77 1.92
CA ALA A 197 -10.90 -17.30 3.03
C ALA A 197 -11.64 -18.60 2.65
N ILE A 198 -12.19 -18.68 1.43
CA ILE A 198 -12.81 -19.90 0.90
C ILE A 198 -11.78 -21.03 0.78
N ASN A 199 -10.62 -20.76 0.20
CA ASN A 199 -9.56 -21.76 0.00
C ASN A 199 -9.00 -22.28 1.33
N ASN A 200 -8.85 -21.42 2.33
CA ASN A 200 -8.46 -21.82 3.68
C ASN A 200 -9.48 -22.77 4.32
N ASN A 201 -10.77 -22.47 4.21
CA ASN A 201 -11.83 -23.33 4.74
C ASN A 201 -11.84 -24.69 4.02
N ASN A 202 -11.70 -24.71 2.70
CA ASN A 202 -11.63 -25.95 1.92
C ASN A 202 -10.40 -26.78 2.31
N THR A 203 -9.26 -26.13 2.52
CA THR A 203 -8.02 -26.77 2.97
C THR A 203 -8.20 -27.46 4.33
N ILE A 204 -8.81 -26.79 5.30
CA ILE A 204 -9.10 -27.35 6.63
C ILE A 204 -10.04 -28.56 6.52
N LEU A 205 -11.12 -28.45 5.74
CA LEU A 205 -12.07 -29.54 5.51
C LEU A 205 -11.41 -30.76 4.84
N PHE A 206 -10.48 -30.53 3.91
CA PHE A 206 -9.75 -31.61 3.23
C PHE A 206 -8.81 -32.35 4.19
N ILE A 207 -8.11 -31.61 5.04
CA ILE A 207 -7.27 -32.16 6.12
C ILE A 207 -8.14 -33.01 7.05
N ASP A 208 -9.22 -32.45 7.60
CA ASP A 208 -10.11 -33.16 8.55
C ASP A 208 -10.66 -34.46 7.97
N LYS A 209 -11.12 -34.44 6.71
CA LYS A 209 -11.57 -35.66 6.02
C LYS A 209 -10.50 -36.74 5.90
N ARG A 210 -9.21 -36.42 5.76
CA ARG A 210 -8.13 -37.43 5.74
C ARG A 210 -7.86 -38.02 7.13
N TYR A 211 -8.07 -37.25 8.20
CA TYR A 211 -7.85 -37.72 9.58
C TYR A 211 -9.07 -38.41 10.20
N LEU A 212 -10.27 -38.26 9.62
CA LEU A 212 -11.51 -38.93 10.04
C LEU A 212 -11.74 -40.31 9.37
N VAL A 213 -10.86 -40.76 8.47
CA VAL A 213 -10.88 -42.13 7.94
C VAL A 213 -9.99 -43.03 8.81
N TRP A 214 -10.48 -43.39 9.99
CA TRP A 214 -9.98 -44.51 10.82
C TRP A 214 -11.16 -45.24 11.46
#